data_AF-A0A1I3KNZ9-F1
#
_entry.id   AF-A0A1I3KNZ9-F1
#
_cell.length_a   1.000
_cell.length_b   1.000
_cell.length_c   1.000
_cell.angle_alpha   90.00
_cell.angle_beta   90.00
_cell.angle_gamma   90.00
#
_symmetry.space_group_name_H-M   'P 1'
#
loop_
_entity.id
_entity.type
_entity.pdbx_description
1 polymer ?
#
loop_
_entity_poly.entity_id
_entity_poly.type
_entity_poly.pdbx_seq_one_letter_code
_entity_poly.pdbx_strand_id
1 'polypeptide(L)'
;MGESRTDWSGRKLAIIHTTPLTVEPLKGLALSLMPGLNVVNLVDDSVLPQLAANGGRVEEVRGRWRDYARIAEQLGADCILNACSSIGELCAQVQPEIGVPIVRIDEAVAEYAVARAARIGVAATLATTLEPTQRQLRAKAEQAGREVELVPVVASTAYQLLLAGDKDGHDNELAEALRELAADTELVVLAQASMARVVERFAPEERARFLTSPEPGMNRVRDTLARAR
;
A
#
# COMPACT_ATOMS: atom_id res chain seq x y z
N MET A 1 -16.38 23.13 -19.46
CA MET A 1 -15.88 22.19 -20.48
C MET A 1 -15.86 20.83 -19.81
N GLY A 2 -16.92 20.02 -19.99
CA GLY A 2 -17.13 18.81 -19.21
C GLY A 2 -16.12 17.74 -19.61
N GLU A 3 -15.29 17.29 -18.67
CA GLU A 3 -14.46 16.11 -18.85
C GLU A 3 -15.37 14.94 -19.23
N SER A 4 -15.08 14.30 -20.37
CA SER A 4 -15.69 13.04 -20.78
C SER A 4 -15.43 12.02 -19.67
N ARG A 5 -16.39 11.82 -18.76
CA ARG A 5 -16.30 10.78 -17.73
C ARG A 5 -16.17 9.43 -18.42
N THR A 6 -15.01 8.79 -18.29
CA THR A 6 -14.81 7.40 -18.70
C THR A 6 -15.91 6.54 -18.08
N ASP A 7 -16.57 5.73 -18.90
CA ASP A 7 -17.52 4.72 -18.42
C ASP A 7 -16.75 3.50 -17.91
N TRP A 8 -16.91 3.19 -16.62
CA TRP A 8 -16.26 2.07 -15.94
C TRP A 8 -17.15 0.82 -15.84
N SER A 9 -18.41 0.88 -16.28
CA SER A 9 -19.42 -0.18 -16.07
C SER A 9 -19.06 -1.53 -16.69
N GLY A 10 -18.24 -1.53 -17.75
CA GLY A 10 -17.71 -2.72 -18.40
C GLY A 10 -16.37 -3.21 -17.83
N ARG A 11 -15.80 -2.54 -16.82
CA ARG A 11 -14.49 -2.87 -16.25
C ARG A 11 -14.60 -3.62 -14.93
N LYS A 12 -13.63 -4.49 -14.67
CA LYS A 12 -13.52 -5.25 -13.44
C LYS A 12 -12.14 -5.13 -12.79
N LEU A 13 -12.13 -4.80 -11.51
CA LEU A 13 -10.96 -4.81 -10.65
C LEU A 13 -11.05 -5.97 -9.67
N ALA A 14 -10.03 -6.81 -9.63
CA ALA A 14 -9.85 -7.74 -8.52
C ALA A 14 -8.85 -7.15 -7.52
N ILE A 15 -9.19 -7.15 -6.23
CA ILE A 15 -8.28 -6.73 -5.16
C ILE A 15 -7.93 -7.95 -4.31
N ILE A 16 -6.63 -8.22 -4.17
CA ILE A 16 -6.11 -9.30 -3.33
C ILE A 16 -5.66 -8.70 -2.00
N HIS A 17 -6.25 -9.19 -0.92
CA HIS A 17 -6.03 -8.72 0.45
C HIS A 17 -5.45 -9.83 1.32
N THR A 18 -4.69 -9.42 2.33
CA THR A 18 -4.21 -10.29 3.40
C THR A 18 -4.89 -10.03 4.74
N THR A 19 -5.91 -9.15 4.73
CA THR A 19 -6.71 -8.80 5.90
C THR A 19 -8.08 -8.30 5.45
N PRO A 20 -9.18 -8.66 6.13
CA PRO A 20 -10.51 -8.14 5.82
C PRO A 20 -10.63 -6.62 6.05
N LEU A 21 -9.74 -6.04 6.86
CA LEU A 21 -9.79 -4.62 7.24
C LEU A 21 -9.61 -3.65 6.06
N THR A 22 -8.99 -4.10 4.97
CA THR A 22 -8.76 -3.26 3.78
C THR A 22 -9.82 -3.43 2.70
N VAL A 23 -10.75 -4.37 2.84
CA VAL A 23 -11.77 -4.69 1.84
C VAL A 23 -12.71 -3.52 1.61
N GLU A 24 -13.41 -3.09 2.66
CA GLU A 24 -14.41 -2.01 2.53
C GLU A 24 -13.76 -0.66 2.16
N PRO A 25 -12.66 -0.23 2.80
CA PRO A 25 -12.02 1.04 2.45
C PRO A 25 -11.54 1.11 0.99
N LEU A 26 -10.88 0.04 0.50
CA LEU A 26 -10.37 0.03 -0.88
C LEU A 26 -11.48 -0.11 -1.90
N LYS A 27 -12.53 -0.88 -1.61
CA LYS A 27 -13.71 -0.98 -2.46
C LYS A 27 -14.43 0.38 -2.55
N GLY A 28 -14.63 1.05 -1.42
CA GLY A 28 -15.23 2.39 -1.38
C GLY A 28 -14.41 3.42 -2.16
N LEU A 29 -13.09 3.41 -1.99
CA LEU A 29 -12.18 4.28 -2.74
C LEU A 29 -12.23 4.01 -4.25
N ALA A 30 -12.22 2.74 -4.66
CA ALA A 30 -12.34 2.36 -6.07
C ALA A 30 -13.63 2.87 -6.69
N LEU A 31 -14.77 2.71 -6.01
CA LEU A 31 -16.09 3.14 -6.51
C LEU A 31 -16.26 4.67 -6.51
N SER A 32 -15.59 5.37 -5.58
CA SER A 32 -15.54 6.84 -5.56
C SER A 32 -14.78 7.39 -6.77
N LEU A 33 -13.60 6.83 -7.06
CA LEU A 33 -12.74 7.27 -8.17
C LEU A 33 -13.22 6.77 -9.53
N MET A 34 -13.86 5.60 -9.58
CA MET A 34 -14.33 4.93 -10.80
C MET A 34 -15.79 4.47 -10.65
N PRO A 35 -16.77 5.39 -10.71
CA PRO A 35 -18.17 5.04 -10.55
C PRO A 35 -18.64 4.02 -11.59
N GLY A 36 -19.26 2.93 -11.13
CA GLY A 36 -19.75 1.85 -11.98
C GLY A 36 -18.78 0.67 -12.14
N LEU A 37 -17.54 0.78 -11.68
CA LEU A 37 -16.56 -0.30 -11.72
C LEU A 37 -17.05 -1.55 -10.97
N ASN A 38 -16.88 -2.74 -11.56
CA ASN A 38 -17.10 -4.00 -10.86
C ASN A 38 -15.87 -4.34 -10.01
N VAL A 39 -16.02 -4.45 -8.69
CA VAL A 39 -14.93 -4.78 -7.76
C VAL A 39 -15.17 -6.14 -7.12
N VAL A 40 -14.19 -7.03 -7.24
CA VAL A 40 -14.16 -8.34 -6.58
C VAL A 40 -12.99 -8.37 -5.60
N ASN A 41 -13.20 -8.91 -4.40
CA ASN A 41 -12.17 -9.00 -3.38
C ASN A 41 -11.84 -10.47 -3.10
N LEU A 42 -10.56 -10.81 -3.07
CA LEU A 42 -10.04 -12.08 -2.60
C LEU A 42 -9.26 -11.81 -1.31
N VAL A 43 -9.59 -12.52 -0.23
CA VAL A 43 -8.95 -12.32 1.07
C VAL A 43 -8.33 -13.62 1.53
N ASP A 44 -7.04 -13.59 1.83
CA ASP A 44 -6.34 -14.64 2.55
C ASP A 44 -5.74 -14.07 3.85
N ASP A 45 -6.52 -14.14 4.92
CA ASP A 45 -6.14 -13.65 6.25
C ASP A 45 -5.10 -14.55 6.96
N SER A 46 -4.69 -15.66 6.33
CA SER A 46 -3.61 -16.52 6.85
C SER A 46 -2.20 -16.04 6.47
N VAL A 47 -2.07 -15.18 5.46
CA VAL A 47 -0.76 -14.72 4.96
C VAL A 47 0.01 -13.94 6.01
N LEU A 48 -0.59 -12.92 6.64
CA LEU A 48 0.12 -12.10 7.64
C LEU A 48 0.54 -12.93 8.87
N PRO A 49 -0.32 -13.81 9.45
CA PRO A 49 0.10 -14.74 10.49
C PRO A 49 1.25 -15.66 10.07
N GLN A 50 1.22 -16.21 8.85
CA GLN A 50 2.31 -17.06 8.36
C GLN A 50 3.61 -16.26 8.23
N LEU A 51 3.57 -15.04 7.70
CA LEU A 51 4.75 -14.18 7.60
C LEU A 51 5.31 -13.80 8.97
N ALA A 52 4.45 -13.55 9.95
CA ALA A 52 4.89 -13.32 11.32
C ALA A 52 5.60 -14.56 11.90
N ALA A 53 5.10 -15.77 11.63
CA ALA A 53 5.65 -17.02 12.14
C ALA A 53 6.95 -17.45 11.41
N ASN A 54 7.08 -17.15 10.12
CA ASN A 54 8.21 -17.60 9.30
C ASN A 54 9.33 -16.55 9.14
N GLY A 55 9.22 -15.40 9.81
CA GLY A 55 10.20 -14.31 9.73
C GLY A 55 10.11 -13.47 8.46
N GLY A 56 8.95 -13.40 7.83
CA GLY A 56 8.71 -12.59 6.63
C GLY A 56 9.18 -13.24 5.32
N ARG A 57 9.31 -14.57 5.29
CA ARG A 57 9.69 -15.32 4.08
C ARG A 57 8.52 -15.39 3.11
N VAL A 58 8.42 -14.39 2.23
CA VAL A 58 7.31 -14.25 1.29
C VAL A 58 7.24 -15.33 0.22
N GLU A 59 8.37 -15.95 -0.12
CA GLU A 59 8.41 -17.04 -1.12
C GLU A 59 7.54 -18.23 -0.71
N GLU A 60 7.35 -18.47 0.60
CA GLU A 60 6.48 -19.53 1.10
C GLU A 60 4.98 -19.30 0.81
N VAL A 61 4.57 -18.06 0.54
CA VAL A 61 3.18 -17.73 0.18
C VAL A 61 3.02 -17.45 -1.32
N ARG A 62 4.11 -17.42 -2.09
CA ARG A 62 4.11 -17.11 -3.53
C ARG A 62 3.16 -17.99 -4.33
N GLY A 63 3.21 -19.31 -4.11
CA GLY A 63 2.36 -20.27 -4.84
C GLY A 63 0.88 -19.95 -4.67
N ARG A 64 0.44 -19.72 -3.43
CA ARG A 64 -0.95 -19.37 -3.12
C ARG A 64 -1.35 -18.03 -3.72
N TRP A 65 -0.48 -17.03 -3.58
CA TRP A 65 -0.74 -15.70 -4.13
C TRP A 65 -0.89 -15.71 -5.65
N ARG A 66 -0.04 -16.47 -6.35
CA ARG A 66 -0.19 -16.72 -7.79
C ARG A 66 -1.53 -17.36 -8.13
N ASP A 67 -1.95 -18.36 -7.36
CA ASP A 67 -3.22 -19.03 -7.63
C ASP A 67 -4.41 -18.07 -7.41
N TYR A 68 -4.34 -17.14 -6.44
CA TYR A 68 -5.33 -16.05 -6.30
C TYR A 68 -5.32 -15.09 -7.50
N ALA A 69 -4.15 -14.74 -8.03
CA ALA A 69 -4.05 -13.92 -9.23
C ALA A 69 -4.69 -14.61 -10.45
N ARG A 70 -4.48 -15.93 -10.61
CA ARG A 70 -5.15 -16.72 -11.67
C ARG A 70 -6.66 -16.79 -11.48
N ILE A 71 -7.14 -16.92 -10.24
CA ILE A 71 -8.57 -16.87 -9.94
C ILE A 71 -9.14 -15.50 -10.32
N ALA A 72 -8.43 -14.41 -10.02
CA ALA A 72 -8.83 -13.06 -10.41
C ALA A 72 -8.96 -12.90 -11.94
N GLU A 73 -8.03 -13.47 -12.72
CA GLU A 73 -8.15 -13.51 -14.18
C GLU A 73 -9.35 -14.33 -14.65
N GLN A 74 -9.57 -15.51 -14.08
CA GLN A 74 -10.72 -16.36 -14.43
C GLN A 74 -12.06 -15.70 -14.10
N LEU A 75 -12.09 -14.83 -13.09
CA LEU A 75 -13.24 -13.98 -12.77
C LEU A 75 -13.43 -12.85 -13.80
N GLY A 76 -12.53 -12.68 -14.76
CA GLY A 76 -12.58 -11.67 -15.81
C GLY A 76 -12.17 -10.29 -15.32
N ALA A 77 -11.21 -10.19 -14.40
CA ALA A 77 -10.64 -8.91 -14.00
C ALA A 77 -9.82 -8.30 -15.14
N ASP A 78 -9.96 -6.99 -15.38
CA ASP A 78 -9.12 -6.23 -16.30
C ASP A 78 -7.80 -5.77 -15.65
N CYS A 79 -7.77 -5.73 -14.31
CA CYS A 79 -6.63 -5.34 -13.50
C CYS A 79 -6.70 -6.02 -12.14
N ILE A 80 -5.54 -6.37 -11.59
CA ILE A 80 -5.40 -6.88 -10.23
C ILE A 80 -4.71 -5.81 -9.38
N LEU A 81 -5.22 -5.55 -8.18
CA LEU A 81 -4.58 -4.73 -7.17
C LEU A 81 -4.13 -5.61 -6.01
N ASN A 82 -2.83 -5.64 -5.73
CA ASN A 82 -2.30 -6.18 -4.48
C ASN A 82 -2.39 -5.12 -3.39
N ALA A 83 -3.28 -5.33 -2.42
CA ALA A 83 -3.53 -4.40 -1.32
C ALA A 83 -2.48 -4.49 -0.18
N CYS A 84 -1.57 -5.46 -0.21
CA CYS A 84 -0.63 -5.72 0.88
C CYS A 84 0.83 -5.44 0.51
N SER A 85 1.41 -4.40 1.10
CA SER A 85 2.82 -4.04 0.92
C SER A 85 3.80 -5.14 1.35
N SER A 86 3.48 -5.92 2.40
CA SER A 86 4.38 -6.97 2.92
C SER A 86 4.68 -8.09 1.92
N ILE A 87 3.79 -8.31 0.94
CA ILE A 87 3.95 -9.30 -0.13
C ILE A 87 4.06 -8.65 -1.51
N GLY A 88 4.28 -7.34 -1.57
CA GLY A 88 4.23 -6.59 -2.82
C GLY A 88 5.29 -7.01 -3.84
N GLU A 89 6.42 -7.58 -3.40
CA GLU A 89 7.44 -8.12 -4.32
C GLU A 89 6.94 -9.30 -5.16
N LEU A 90 5.93 -10.04 -4.69
CA LEU A 90 5.32 -11.13 -5.45
C LEU A 90 4.63 -10.62 -6.73
N CYS A 91 4.19 -9.35 -6.76
CA CYS A 91 3.53 -8.77 -7.93
C CYS A 91 4.42 -8.88 -9.17
N ALA A 92 5.68 -8.43 -9.07
CA ALA A 92 6.63 -8.46 -10.17
C ALA A 92 7.05 -9.91 -10.53
N GLN A 93 7.20 -10.77 -9.52
CA GLN A 93 7.63 -12.16 -9.73
C GLN A 93 6.59 -13.02 -10.45
N VAL A 94 5.30 -12.74 -10.22
CA VAL A 94 4.18 -13.51 -10.75
C VAL A 94 3.57 -12.87 -11.99
N GLN A 95 3.77 -11.57 -12.23
CA GLN A 95 3.29 -10.87 -13.43
C GLN A 95 3.52 -11.63 -14.75
N PRO A 96 4.67 -12.30 -15.01
CA PRO A 96 4.87 -13.05 -16.25
C PRO A 96 3.91 -14.24 -16.46
N GLU A 97 3.27 -14.72 -15.39
CA GLU A 97 2.32 -15.84 -15.42
C GLU A 97 0.86 -15.39 -15.52
N ILE A 98 0.60 -14.08 -15.54
CA ILE A 98 -0.72 -13.44 -15.45
C ILE A 98 -0.88 -12.50 -16.65
N GLY A 99 -1.92 -12.71 -17.44
CA GLY A 99 -2.26 -11.97 -18.66
C GLY A 99 -2.84 -10.57 -18.45
N VAL A 100 -3.22 -10.21 -17.22
CA VAL A 100 -3.72 -8.88 -16.86
C VAL A 100 -2.73 -8.12 -15.97
N PRO A 101 -2.71 -6.78 -15.99
CA PRO A 101 -1.77 -6.00 -15.19
C PRO A 101 -2.02 -6.17 -13.70
N ILE A 102 -0.93 -6.29 -12.94
CA ILE A 102 -0.91 -6.34 -11.49
C ILE A 102 -0.32 -5.04 -10.98
N VAL A 103 -1.12 -4.29 -10.21
CA VAL A 103 -0.69 -3.07 -9.53
C VAL A 103 -0.37 -3.37 -8.07
N ARG A 104 0.78 -2.89 -7.60
CA ARG A 104 1.14 -2.90 -6.17
C ARG A 104 0.70 -1.58 -5.54
N ILE A 105 -0.03 -1.64 -4.42
CA ILE A 105 -0.67 -0.46 -3.79
C ILE A 105 0.33 0.67 -3.42
N ASP A 106 1.53 0.34 -2.99
CA ASP A 106 2.53 1.31 -2.50
C ASP A 106 3.51 1.79 -3.57
N GLU A 107 3.41 1.27 -4.80
CA GLU A 107 4.41 1.53 -5.84
C GLU A 107 4.43 3.01 -6.23
N ALA A 108 3.25 3.60 -6.42
CA ALA A 108 3.10 5.02 -6.76
C ALA A 108 3.65 5.94 -5.66
N VAL A 109 3.49 5.55 -4.39
CA VAL A 109 4.06 6.31 -3.25
C VAL A 109 5.58 6.21 -3.23
N ALA A 110 6.12 5.01 -3.46
CA ALA A 110 7.57 4.82 -3.50
C ALA A 110 8.21 5.64 -4.64
N GLU A 111 7.62 5.62 -5.84
CA GLU A 111 8.06 6.45 -6.96
C GLU A 111 7.98 7.94 -6.64
N TYR A 112 6.88 8.40 -6.04
CA TYR A 112 6.72 9.79 -5.65
C TYR A 112 7.76 10.24 -4.62
N ALA A 113 7.98 9.45 -3.57
CA ALA A 113 8.91 9.75 -2.49
C ALA A 113 10.35 9.82 -3.01
N VAL A 114 10.78 8.79 -3.74
CA VAL A 114 12.10 8.75 -4.38
C VAL A 114 12.30 9.91 -5.34
N ALA A 115 11.26 10.32 -6.08
CA ALA A 115 11.37 11.45 -7.00
C ALA A 115 11.51 12.82 -6.32
N ARG A 116 11.21 12.94 -5.02
CA ARG A 116 11.09 14.26 -4.35
C ARG A 116 11.92 14.44 -3.09
N ALA A 117 12.48 13.38 -2.54
CA ALA A 117 13.30 13.43 -1.36
C ALA A 117 14.60 12.63 -1.57
N ALA A 118 15.67 13.12 -0.97
CA ALA A 118 16.92 12.37 -0.79
C ALA A 118 16.93 11.64 0.56
N ARG A 119 16.24 12.17 1.58
CA ARG A 119 16.13 11.56 2.91
C ARG A 119 14.67 11.28 3.28
N ILE A 120 14.30 10.00 3.30
CA ILE A 120 12.92 9.54 3.40
C ILE A 120 12.71 8.77 4.70
N GLY A 121 11.79 9.24 5.53
CA GLY A 121 11.32 8.50 6.69
C GLY A 121 10.42 7.34 6.29
N VAL A 122 10.55 6.19 6.94
CA VAL A 122 9.66 5.04 6.72
C VAL A 122 9.08 4.63 8.06
N ALA A 123 7.79 4.88 8.27
CA ALA A 123 7.13 4.63 9.55
C ALA A 123 6.20 3.42 9.46
N ALA A 124 6.30 2.53 10.44
CA ALA A 124 5.43 1.38 10.62
C ALA A 124 5.13 1.15 12.11
N THR A 125 4.04 0.46 12.42
CA THR A 125 3.78 -0.14 13.75
C THR A 125 4.08 -1.63 13.77
N LEU A 126 4.21 -2.29 12.60
CA LEU A 126 4.58 -3.69 12.45
C LEU A 126 5.92 -3.83 11.73
N ALA A 127 6.90 -4.46 12.40
CA ALA A 127 8.24 -4.68 11.86
C ALA A 127 8.24 -5.46 10.54
N THR A 128 7.30 -6.40 10.37
CA THR A 128 7.13 -7.21 9.14
C THR A 128 6.77 -6.38 7.91
N THR A 129 6.32 -5.13 8.07
CA THR A 129 5.96 -4.23 6.96
C THR A 129 7.08 -3.26 6.61
N LEU A 130 7.98 -2.98 7.56
CA LEU A 130 9.02 -1.98 7.40
C LEU A 130 10.03 -2.37 6.31
N GLU A 131 10.60 -3.57 6.39
CA GLU A 131 11.62 -4.00 5.43
C GLU A 131 11.09 -4.17 3.99
N PRO A 132 9.92 -4.79 3.75
CA PRO A 132 9.33 -4.83 2.40
C PRO A 132 9.09 -3.45 1.77
N THR A 133 8.77 -2.45 2.59
CA THR A 133 8.57 -1.06 2.13
C THR A 133 9.92 -0.40 1.81
N GLN A 134 10.93 -0.59 2.66
CA GLN A 134 12.28 -0.09 2.39
C GLN A 134 12.89 -0.71 1.13
N ARG A 135 12.74 -2.02 0.91
CA ARG A 135 13.17 -2.69 -0.33
C ARG A 135 12.53 -2.06 -1.57
N GLN A 136 11.23 -1.77 -1.51
CA GLN A 136 10.54 -1.12 -2.62
C GLN A 136 11.08 0.28 -2.90
N LEU A 137 11.32 1.10 -1.88
CA LEU A 137 11.93 2.42 -2.03
C LEU A 137 13.34 2.33 -2.62
N ARG A 138 14.18 1.41 -2.14
CA ARG A 138 15.52 1.17 -2.71
C ARG A 138 15.46 0.74 -4.17
N ALA A 139 14.57 -0.19 -4.51
CA ALA A 139 14.38 -0.65 -5.89
C ALA A 139 13.95 0.50 -6.82
N LYS A 140 13.07 1.40 -6.35
CA LYS A 140 12.66 2.59 -7.11
C LYS A 140 13.77 3.64 -7.22
N ALA A 141 14.58 3.80 -6.18
CA ALA A 141 15.75 4.67 -6.22
C ALA A 141 16.79 4.20 -7.24
N GLU A 142 17.07 2.88 -7.26
CA GLU A 142 17.95 2.25 -8.24
C GLU A 142 17.42 2.44 -9.67
N GLN A 143 16.12 2.16 -9.90
CA GLN A 143 15.48 2.38 -11.20
C GLN A 143 15.54 3.85 -11.67
N ALA A 144 15.48 4.80 -10.73
CA ALA A 144 15.56 6.23 -11.02
C ALA A 144 17.00 6.76 -11.12
N GLY A 145 18.02 5.93 -10.85
CA GLY A 145 19.42 6.37 -10.80
C GLY A 145 19.68 7.39 -9.69
N ARG A 146 18.99 7.25 -8.54
CA ARG A 146 19.07 8.17 -7.40
C ARG A 146 19.59 7.48 -6.16
N GLU A 147 20.40 8.21 -5.40
CA GLU A 147 20.72 7.84 -4.02
C GLU A 147 19.65 8.38 -3.08
N VAL A 148 19.16 7.53 -2.19
CA VAL A 148 18.22 7.91 -1.12
C VAL A 148 18.68 7.31 0.20
N GLU A 149 18.63 8.11 1.26
CA GLU A 149 18.78 7.68 2.64
C GLU A 149 17.39 7.34 3.21
N LEU A 150 17.24 6.14 3.76
CA LEU A 150 15.99 5.71 4.41
C LEU A 150 16.17 5.74 5.93
N VAL A 151 15.27 6.42 6.62
CA VAL A 151 15.25 6.52 8.09
C VAL A 151 14.04 5.72 8.61
N PRO A 152 14.23 4.46 9.04
CA PRO A 152 13.12 3.63 9.50
C PRO A 152 12.73 3.91 10.96
N VAL A 153 11.43 3.93 11.26
CA VAL A 153 10.89 3.95 12.62
C VAL A 153 9.81 2.88 12.77
N VAL A 154 9.92 2.08 13.83
CA VAL A 154 8.85 1.19 14.28
C VAL A 154 8.28 1.74 15.59
N ALA A 155 7.05 2.27 15.54
CA ALA A 155 6.34 2.76 16.72
C ALA A 155 5.74 1.58 17.53
N SER A 156 6.63 0.76 18.10
CA SER A 156 6.26 -0.48 18.79
C SER A 156 5.50 -0.24 20.10
N THR A 157 5.77 0.86 20.80
CA THR A 157 5.06 1.28 22.02
C THR A 157 3.60 1.63 21.74
N ALA A 158 3.34 2.38 20.66
CA ALA A 158 1.99 2.71 20.21
C ALA A 158 1.17 1.43 19.98
N TYR A 159 1.74 0.42 19.32
CA TYR A 159 1.06 -0.86 19.08
C TYR A 159 0.65 -1.57 20.38
N GLN A 160 1.48 -1.54 21.43
CA GLN A 160 1.14 -2.12 22.74
C GLN A 160 -0.03 -1.40 23.41
N LEU A 161 -0.08 -0.06 23.32
CA LEU A 161 -1.21 0.73 23.86
C LEU A 161 -2.52 0.38 23.15
N LEU A 162 -2.47 0.19 21.83
CA LEU A 162 -3.64 -0.25 21.07
C LEU A 162 -4.13 -1.63 21.50
N LEU A 163 -3.21 -2.58 21.77
CA LEU A 163 -3.55 -3.90 22.29
C LEU A 163 -4.15 -3.84 23.71
N ALA A 164 -3.72 -2.87 24.51
CA ALA A 164 -4.29 -2.60 25.83
C ALA A 164 -5.63 -1.85 25.81
N GLY A 165 -6.13 -1.48 24.61
CA GLY A 165 -7.38 -0.74 24.43
C GLY A 165 -7.25 0.78 24.56
N ASP A 166 -6.04 1.30 24.77
CA ASP A 166 -5.75 2.74 24.87
C ASP A 166 -5.49 3.34 23.48
N LYS A 167 -6.58 3.73 22.81
CA LYS A 167 -6.53 4.32 21.47
C LYS A 167 -5.92 5.73 21.47
N ASP A 168 -6.23 6.54 22.48
CA ASP A 168 -5.74 7.91 22.56
C ASP A 168 -4.24 7.94 22.87
N GLY A 169 -3.79 7.07 23.78
CA GLY A 169 -2.37 6.84 24.04
C GLY A 169 -1.63 6.33 22.79
N HIS A 170 -2.18 5.33 22.09
CA HIS A 170 -1.62 4.87 20.81
C HIS A 170 -1.47 6.03 19.81
N ASP A 171 -2.53 6.82 19.62
CA ASP A 171 -2.52 7.89 18.62
C ASP A 171 -1.58 9.04 19.03
N ASN A 172 -1.37 9.31 20.32
CA ASN A 172 -0.42 10.30 20.82
C ASN A 172 1.04 9.88 20.62
N GLU A 173 1.40 8.66 21.02
CA GLU A 173 2.74 8.10 20.84
C GLU A 173 3.11 8.02 19.35
N LEU A 174 2.16 7.56 18.51
CA LEU A 174 2.38 7.52 17.07
C LEU A 174 2.55 8.93 16.49
N ALA A 175 1.79 9.91 16.97
CA ALA A 175 1.92 11.29 16.52
C ALA A 175 3.30 11.89 16.86
N GLU A 176 3.82 11.63 18.05
CA GLU A 176 5.15 12.08 18.48
C GLU A 176 6.25 11.46 17.61
N ALA A 177 6.25 10.13 17.47
CA ALA A 177 7.22 9.42 16.64
C ALA A 177 7.20 9.89 15.17
N LEU A 178 6.02 10.19 14.62
CA LEU A 178 5.89 10.72 13.26
C LEU A 178 6.44 12.13 13.12
N ARG A 179 6.27 13.00 14.13
CA ARG A 179 6.83 14.37 14.11
C ARG A 179 8.35 14.36 14.23
N GLU A 180 8.90 13.54 15.12
CA GLU A 180 10.34 13.37 15.25
C GLU A 180 10.96 12.90 13.92
N LEU A 181 10.35 11.89 13.30
CA LEU A 181 10.81 11.40 12.01
C LEU A 181 10.70 12.47 10.91
N ALA A 182 9.62 13.24 10.87
CA ALA A 182 9.41 14.32 9.90
C ALA A 182 10.30 15.55 10.15
N ALA A 183 10.89 15.68 11.34
CA ALA A 183 11.90 16.71 11.63
C ALA A 183 13.27 16.33 11.07
N ASP A 184 13.56 15.03 10.98
CA ASP A 184 14.82 14.49 10.48
C ASP A 184 14.78 14.13 8.98
N THR A 185 13.60 14.19 8.34
CA THR A 185 13.41 13.74 6.95
C THR A 185 12.58 14.72 6.12
N GLU A 186 12.68 14.61 4.79
CA GLU A 186 11.96 15.51 3.87
C GLU A 186 10.52 15.04 3.63
N LEU A 187 10.33 13.72 3.55
CA LEU A 187 9.06 13.04 3.37
C LEU A 187 9.03 11.78 4.24
N VAL A 188 7.85 11.42 4.72
CA VAL A 188 7.61 10.21 5.50
C VAL A 188 6.61 9.31 4.78
N VAL A 189 7.00 8.09 4.47
CA VAL A 189 6.12 7.04 3.95
C VAL A 189 5.48 6.30 5.13
N LEU A 190 4.15 6.34 5.20
CA LEU A 190 3.37 5.55 6.16
C LEU A 190 3.14 4.16 5.56
N ALA A 191 3.88 3.16 6.07
CA ALA A 191 3.82 1.79 5.55
C ALA A 191 2.51 1.07 5.89
N GLN A 192 1.65 1.66 6.74
CA GLN A 192 0.37 1.09 7.14
C GLN A 192 -0.76 2.12 7.06
N ALA A 193 -1.83 1.77 6.33
CA ALA A 193 -2.97 2.64 6.11
C ALA A 193 -3.64 3.13 7.41
N SER A 194 -3.62 2.31 8.48
CA SER A 194 -4.19 2.68 9.78
C SER A 194 -3.53 3.89 10.44
N MET A 195 -2.31 4.25 10.02
CA MET A 195 -1.59 5.42 10.54
C MET A 195 -2.12 6.74 9.96
N ALA A 196 -2.84 6.71 8.82
CA ALA A 196 -3.35 7.89 8.14
C ALA A 196 -4.24 8.76 9.06
N ARG A 197 -5.09 8.13 9.89
CA ARG A 197 -5.97 8.82 10.85
C ARG A 197 -5.20 9.68 11.86
N VAL A 198 -3.98 9.26 12.22
CA VAL A 198 -3.16 10.00 13.19
C VAL A 198 -2.62 11.26 12.54
N VAL A 199 -2.25 11.18 11.27
CA VAL A 199 -1.81 12.34 10.47
C VAL A 199 -2.93 13.35 10.25
N GLU A 200 -4.20 12.94 10.25
CA GLU A 200 -5.33 13.90 10.19
C GLU A 200 -5.35 14.89 11.36
N ARG A 201 -4.71 14.55 12.49
CA ARG A 201 -4.55 15.43 13.66
C ARG A 201 -3.51 16.54 13.46
N PHE A 202 -2.68 16.46 12.42
CA PHE A 202 -1.62 17.44 12.16
C PHE A 202 -2.15 18.66 11.41
N ALA A 203 -1.39 19.76 11.36
CA ALA A 203 -1.73 20.90 10.53
C ALA A 203 -1.62 20.54 9.03
N PRO A 204 -2.42 21.12 8.13
CA PRO A 204 -2.41 20.76 6.70
C PRO A 204 -1.02 20.78 6.04
N GLU A 205 -0.18 21.74 6.43
CA GLU A 205 1.21 21.86 5.98
C GLU A 205 2.12 20.73 6.47
N GLU A 206 1.91 20.23 7.69
CA GLU A 206 2.61 19.06 8.21
C GLU A 206 2.16 17.80 7.48
N ARG A 207 0.85 17.66 7.23
CA ARG A 207 0.27 16.50 6.54
C ARG A 207 0.87 16.26 5.16
N ALA A 208 1.23 17.32 4.44
CA ALA A 208 1.82 17.24 3.11
C ALA A 208 3.14 16.44 3.07
N ARG A 209 3.81 16.24 4.22
CA ARG A 209 5.03 15.44 4.32
C ARG A 209 4.77 13.94 4.47
N PHE A 210 3.55 13.53 4.82
CA PHE A 210 3.22 12.15 5.10
C PHE A 210 2.47 11.52 3.92
N LEU A 211 3.01 10.40 3.42
CA LEU A 211 2.52 9.72 2.23
C LEU A 211 1.83 8.41 2.60
N THR A 212 0.64 8.20 2.04
CA THR A 212 -0.13 6.97 2.21
C THR A 212 -0.42 6.31 0.88
N SER A 213 -0.37 4.98 0.83
CA SER A 213 -0.53 4.18 -0.39
C SER A 213 -1.95 4.08 -0.99
N PRO A 214 -3.07 4.08 -0.23
CA PRO A 214 -4.38 3.73 -0.80
C PRO A 214 -4.79 4.54 -2.03
N GLU A 215 -4.76 5.87 -1.95
CA GLU A 215 -5.20 6.75 -3.02
C GLU A 215 -4.25 6.78 -4.23
N PRO A 216 -2.92 6.98 -4.07
CA PRO A 216 -1.98 6.88 -5.19
C PRO A 216 -2.01 5.50 -5.88
N GLY A 217 -2.11 4.42 -5.11
CA GLY A 217 -2.24 3.07 -5.65
C GLY A 217 -3.52 2.86 -6.45
N MET A 218 -4.67 3.36 -5.96
CA MET A 218 -5.93 3.29 -6.69
C MET A 218 -5.94 4.19 -7.94
N ASN A 219 -5.28 5.35 -7.88
CA ASN A 219 -5.09 6.19 -9.06
C ASN A 219 -4.26 5.47 -10.13
N ARG A 220 -3.21 4.71 -9.74
CA ARG A 220 -2.47 3.85 -10.67
C ARG A 220 -3.37 2.79 -11.31
N VAL A 221 -4.26 2.15 -10.54
CA VAL A 221 -5.25 1.21 -11.09
C VAL A 221 -6.16 1.88 -12.12
N ARG A 222 -6.71 3.05 -11.79
CA ARG A 222 -7.56 3.83 -12.71
C ARG A 222 -6.84 4.12 -14.01
N ASP A 223 -5.60 4.60 -13.93
CA ASP A 223 -4.81 4.95 -15.10
C ASP A 223 -4.44 3.71 -15.94
N THR A 224 -4.21 2.56 -15.31
CA THR A 224 -4.01 1.27 -15.98
C THR A 224 -5.27 0.81 -16.72
N LEU A 225 -6.43 0.83 -16.07
CA LEU A 225 -7.71 0.45 -16.66
C LEU A 225 -8.11 1.37 -17.83
N ALA A 226 -7.78 2.65 -17.75
CA ALA A 226 -8.02 3.60 -18.84
C ALA A 226 -7.23 3.30 -20.12
N ARG A 227 -6.05 2.66 -19.99
CA ARG A 227 -5.15 2.33 -21.11
C ARG A 227 -5.47 0.99 -21.78
N ALA A 228 -6.12 0.06 -21.08
CA ALA A 228 -6.43 -1.29 -21.56
C ALA A 228 -7.59 -1.33 -22.58
N ARG A 229 -7.65 -0.36 -23.50
CA ARG A 229 -8.67 -0.27 -24.56
C ARG A 229 -8.40 -1.24 -25.70
#